data_AF-A0A7S1HFX6-F1
#
_entry.id   AF-A0A7S1HFX6-F1
#
_cell.length_a   1.000
_cell.length_b   1.000
_cell.length_c   1.000
_cell.angle_alpha   90.00
_cell.angle_beta   90.00
_cell.angle_gamma   90.00
#
_symmetry.space_group_name_H-M   'P 1'
#
loop_
_entity.id
_entity.type
_entity.pdbx_description
1 polymer ?
#
loop_
_entity_poly.entity_id
_entity_poly.type
_entity_poly.pdbx_seq_one_letter_code
_entity_poly.pdbx_strand_id
1 'polypeptide(L)'
;DAAPSVALATRGGYGLTRLLDQIDWGRIGHSIEHGTRWVGYSDLTALQNGLIAHRKGLAMWSGPLACDDFGRSEAEGGVDEVTRDCFVEAMSGALEAVGFRESSRDTAASFDGL
;
A
#
# COMPACT_ATOMS: atom_id res chain seq x y z
N ASP A 1 -6.01 -8.12 21.52
CA ASP A 1 -4.76 -7.53 20.99
C ASP A 1 -4.98 -6.07 20.67
N ALA A 2 -3.94 -5.25 20.71
CA ALA A 2 -4.03 -3.85 20.27
C ALA A 2 -4.35 -3.81 18.77
N ALA A 3 -5.29 -2.97 18.35
CA ALA A 3 -5.65 -2.78 16.95
C ALA A 3 -4.96 -1.52 16.43
N PRO A 4 -3.78 -1.62 15.77
CA PRO A 4 -3.13 -0.44 15.23
C PRO A 4 -3.97 0.13 14.09
N SER A 5 -3.98 1.46 13.94
CA SER A 5 -4.63 2.11 12.81
C SER A 5 -3.93 1.79 11.48
N VAL A 6 -2.61 1.52 11.53
CA VAL A 6 -1.80 1.15 10.37
C VAL A 6 -0.86 0.00 10.72
N ALA A 7 -0.88 -1.05 9.89
CA ALA A 7 0.09 -2.13 9.86
C ALA A 7 0.97 -1.97 8.61
N LEU A 8 2.17 -1.40 8.78
CA LEU A 8 3.08 -1.05 7.69
C LEU A 8 4.13 -2.15 7.50
N ALA A 9 4.23 -2.71 6.29
CA ALA A 9 5.27 -3.68 5.98
C ALA A 9 6.66 -3.02 6.03
N THR A 10 7.63 -3.74 6.60
CA THR A 10 8.99 -3.21 6.76
C THR A 10 9.73 -3.13 5.45
N ARG A 11 9.64 -4.18 4.62
CA ARG A 11 10.33 -4.27 3.33
C ARG A 11 9.59 -5.22 2.40
N GLY A 12 9.94 -5.15 1.12
CA GLY A 12 9.64 -6.19 0.14
C GLY A 12 10.68 -7.31 0.18
N GLY A 13 10.89 -7.95 -0.97
CA GLY A 13 11.87 -9.02 -1.13
C GLY A 13 11.20 -10.33 -1.53
N TYR A 14 11.34 -11.36 -0.70
CA TYR A 14 10.79 -12.67 -0.99
C TYR A 14 10.58 -13.49 0.29
N GLY A 15 9.38 -14.02 0.45
CA GLY A 15 9.08 -14.99 1.50
C GLY A 15 7.59 -15.20 1.75
N LEU A 16 6.74 -14.21 1.49
CA LEU A 16 5.32 -14.30 1.84
C LEU A 16 4.59 -15.43 1.11
N THR A 17 4.97 -15.72 -0.13
CA THR A 17 4.45 -16.88 -0.88
C THR A 17 4.65 -18.22 -0.18
N ARG A 18 5.64 -18.33 0.70
CA ARG A 18 5.93 -19.56 1.49
C ARG A 18 5.10 -19.66 2.78
N LEU A 19 4.39 -18.60 3.13
CA LEU A 19 3.64 -18.50 4.38
C LEU A 19 2.13 -18.43 4.15
N LEU A 20 1.66 -18.31 2.89
CA LEU A 20 0.25 -18.08 2.57
C LEU A 20 -0.68 -19.18 3.12
N ASP A 21 -0.21 -20.42 3.18
CA ASP A 21 -0.94 -21.56 3.73
C ASP A 21 -1.05 -21.54 5.27
N GLN A 22 -0.25 -20.72 5.94
CA GLN A 22 -0.22 -20.57 7.39
C GLN A 22 -0.91 -19.28 7.88
N ILE A 23 -1.37 -18.43 6.95
CA ILE A 23 -2.03 -17.17 7.30
C ILE A 23 -3.44 -17.43 7.83
N ASP A 24 -3.73 -16.86 9.00
CA ASP A 24 -5.09 -16.74 9.50
C ASP A 24 -5.81 -15.57 8.81
N TRP A 25 -6.41 -15.86 7.66
CA TRP A 25 -7.20 -14.90 6.87
C TRP A 25 -8.43 -14.37 7.62
N GLY A 26 -8.92 -15.14 8.60
CA GLY A 26 -10.02 -14.74 9.50
C GLY A 26 -9.63 -13.53 10.33
N ARG A 27 -8.48 -13.62 11.01
CA ARG A 27 -7.92 -12.56 11.86
C ARG A 27 -7.50 -11.33 11.07
N ILE A 28 -6.89 -11.50 9.89
CA ILE A 28 -6.53 -10.35 9.04
C ILE A 28 -7.78 -9.58 8.64
N GLY A 29 -8.80 -10.26 8.10
CA GLY A 29 -10.02 -9.58 7.69
C GLY A 29 -10.76 -8.91 8.86
N HIS A 30 -10.79 -9.56 10.04
CA HIS A 30 -11.33 -8.94 11.25
C HIS A 30 -10.60 -7.64 11.60
N SER A 31 -9.26 -7.60 11.51
CA SER A 31 -8.51 -6.36 11.76
C SER A 31 -8.86 -5.23 10.80
N ILE A 32 -9.06 -5.55 9.51
CA ILE A 32 -9.43 -4.58 8.48
C ILE A 32 -10.83 -4.03 8.72
N GLU A 33 -11.78 -4.89 9.03
CA GLU A 33 -13.16 -4.51 9.40
C GLU A 33 -13.20 -3.61 10.64
N HIS A 34 -12.19 -3.71 11.51
CA HIS A 34 -12.04 -2.88 12.72
C HIS A 34 -11.07 -1.70 12.53
N GLY A 35 -10.73 -1.37 11.28
CA GLY A 35 -10.04 -0.14 10.93
C GLY A 35 -8.53 -0.24 10.80
N THR A 36 -7.92 -1.41 10.93
CA THR A 36 -6.49 -1.58 10.65
C THR A 36 -6.24 -1.51 9.14
N ARG A 37 -5.44 -0.54 8.73
CA ARG A 37 -4.98 -0.40 7.33
C ARG A 37 -3.66 -1.13 7.16
N TRP A 38 -3.68 -2.26 6.47
CA TRP A 38 -2.46 -2.98 6.07
C TRP A 38 -1.86 -2.32 4.83
N VAL A 39 -0.60 -1.92 4.89
CA VAL A 39 0.06 -1.13 3.84
C VAL A 39 1.40 -1.75 3.43
N GLY A 40 1.63 -1.83 2.12
CA GLY A 40 2.95 -2.10 1.53
C GLY A 40 2.85 -2.47 0.05
N TYR A 41 3.99 -2.72 -0.58
CA TYR A 41 4.10 -3.17 -1.97
C TYR A 41 5.18 -4.27 -2.11
N SER A 42 5.51 -4.66 -3.35
CA SER A 42 6.51 -5.69 -3.65
C SER A 42 6.04 -7.09 -3.19
N ASP A 43 6.82 -7.85 -2.42
CA ASP A 43 6.44 -9.20 -1.95
C ASP A 43 5.11 -9.21 -1.19
N LEU A 44 4.73 -8.09 -0.56
CA LEU A 44 3.44 -7.95 0.13
C LEU A 44 2.25 -8.14 -0.80
N THR A 45 2.40 -7.92 -2.11
CA THR A 45 1.35 -8.18 -3.11
C THR A 45 0.84 -9.63 -3.06
N ALA A 46 1.68 -10.60 -2.69
CA ALA A 46 1.23 -11.98 -2.48
C ALA A 46 0.19 -12.09 -1.36
N LEU A 47 0.41 -11.40 -0.23
CA LEU A 47 -0.53 -11.34 0.88
C LEU A 47 -1.82 -10.59 0.51
N GLN A 48 -1.69 -9.48 -0.23
CA GLN A 48 -2.84 -8.69 -0.70
C GLN A 48 -3.76 -9.52 -1.61
N ASN A 49 -3.19 -10.23 -2.58
CA ASN A 49 -3.93 -11.11 -3.47
C ASN A 49 -4.53 -12.31 -2.71
N GLY A 50 -3.80 -12.87 -1.75
CA GLY A 50 -4.32 -13.91 -0.86
C GLY A 50 -5.53 -13.44 -0.07
N LEU A 51 -5.50 -12.22 0.49
CA LEU A 51 -6.65 -11.66 1.19
C LEU A 51 -7.86 -11.53 0.26
N ILE A 52 -7.68 -10.97 -0.95
CA ILE A 52 -8.80 -10.80 -1.91
C ILE A 52 -9.41 -12.16 -2.26
N ALA A 53 -8.57 -13.20 -2.42
CA ALA A 53 -9.04 -14.55 -2.71
C ALA A 53 -9.83 -15.18 -1.55
N HIS A 54 -9.40 -14.97 -0.30
CA HIS A 54 -10.01 -15.58 0.89
C HIS A 54 -11.12 -14.75 1.54
N ARG A 55 -11.13 -13.42 1.34
CA ARG A 55 -12.04 -12.46 1.99
C ARG A 55 -12.57 -11.45 0.96
N LYS A 56 -13.58 -11.87 0.20
CA LYS A 56 -14.24 -11.04 -0.82
C LYS A 56 -14.73 -9.72 -0.23
N GLY A 57 -14.49 -8.62 -0.95
CA GLY A 57 -14.89 -7.27 -0.54
C GLY A 57 -13.92 -6.59 0.43
N LEU A 58 -12.87 -7.28 0.90
CA LEU A 58 -11.79 -6.67 1.67
C LEU A 58 -10.56 -6.45 0.77
N ALA A 59 -9.82 -5.40 1.08
CA ALA A 59 -8.58 -5.04 0.41
C ALA A 59 -7.57 -4.47 1.40
N MET A 60 -6.30 -4.54 1.03
CA MET A 60 -5.20 -3.85 1.69
C MET A 60 -4.75 -2.66 0.82
N TRP A 61 -3.93 -1.78 1.38
CA TRP A 61 -3.38 -0.63 0.70
C TRP A 61 -2.06 -1.01 0.01
N SER A 62 -1.98 -0.77 -1.30
CA SER A 62 -0.70 -0.74 -2.01
C SER A 62 -0.05 0.61 -1.78
N GLY A 63 0.99 0.65 -0.96
CA GLY A 63 1.60 1.89 -0.47
C GLY A 63 3.01 1.65 0.07
N PRO A 64 3.66 2.67 0.65
CA PRO A 64 5.09 2.63 0.99
C PRO A 64 5.47 1.54 2.00
N LEU A 65 6.76 1.23 2.06
CA LEU A 65 7.40 0.32 2.99
C LEU A 65 8.21 1.12 4.03
N ALA A 66 8.27 0.61 5.26
CA ALA A 66 8.91 1.33 6.36
C ALA A 66 10.41 1.56 6.12
N CYS A 67 11.15 0.55 5.64
CA CYS A 67 12.58 0.65 5.41
C CYS A 67 12.91 1.31 4.07
N ASP A 68 12.21 0.92 3.00
CA ASP A 68 12.58 1.32 1.65
C ASP A 68 12.14 2.76 1.31
N ASP A 69 11.07 3.28 1.92
CA ASP A 69 10.58 4.64 1.63
C ASP A 69 10.72 5.63 2.80
N PHE A 70 10.49 5.17 4.04
CA PHE A 70 10.59 6.02 5.23
C PHE A 70 11.90 5.87 6.02
N GLY A 71 12.70 4.84 5.70
CA GLY A 71 13.93 4.50 6.41
C GLY A 71 15.20 4.99 5.74
N ARG A 72 15.10 5.66 4.59
CA ARG A 72 16.25 6.13 3.79
C ARG A 72 17.00 7.22 4.54
N SER A 73 18.33 7.10 4.59
CA SER A 73 19.19 8.16 5.10
C SER A 73 19.24 9.36 4.14
N GLU A 74 19.68 10.51 4.63
CA GLU A 74 19.94 11.69 3.78
C GLU A 74 20.89 11.38 2.61
N ALA A 75 21.90 10.53 2.85
CA ALA A 75 22.83 10.09 1.80
C ALA A 75 22.17 9.23 0.71
N GLU A 76 21.07 8.55 1.05
CA GLU A 76 20.25 7.75 0.14
C GLU A 76 19.10 8.56 -0.46
N GLY A 77 19.08 9.88 -0.28
CA GLY A 77 18.05 10.78 -0.81
C GLY A 77 16.91 11.10 0.16
N GLY A 78 16.99 10.63 1.41
CA GLY A 78 16.02 10.93 2.47
C GLY A 78 14.62 10.39 2.17
N VAL A 79 13.64 10.88 2.94
CA VAL A 79 12.22 10.57 2.73
C VAL A 79 11.67 11.46 1.62
N ASP A 80 11.13 10.84 0.57
CA ASP A 80 10.47 11.54 -0.51
C ASP A 80 9.20 12.26 0.00
N GLU A 81 9.15 13.58 -0.21
CA GLU A 81 8.08 14.43 0.33
C GLU A 81 6.72 14.08 -0.27
N VAL A 82 6.67 13.76 -1.56
CA VAL A 82 5.43 13.38 -2.26
C VAL A 82 4.87 12.09 -1.66
N THR A 83 5.72 11.09 -1.48
CA THR A 83 5.33 9.80 -0.88
C THR A 83 4.83 9.98 0.55
N ARG A 84 5.54 10.77 1.36
CA ARG A 84 5.15 11.10 2.74
C ARG A 84 3.79 11.78 2.76
N ASP A 85 3.62 12.85 1.99
CA ASP A 85 2.43 13.69 2.06
C ASP A 85 1.21 12.94 1.53
N CYS A 86 1.32 12.25 0.39
CA CYS A 86 0.25 11.40 -0.11
C CYS A 86 -0.11 10.26 0.87
N PHE A 87 0.86 9.66 1.54
CA PHE A 87 0.59 8.63 2.54
C PHE A 87 -0.15 9.19 3.75
N VAL A 88 0.26 10.34 4.28
CA VAL A 88 -0.42 11.00 5.41
C VAL A 88 -1.84 11.41 5.05
N GLU A 89 -2.05 11.97 3.87
CA GLU A 89 -3.38 12.32 3.36
C GLU A 89 -4.26 11.07 3.20
N ALA A 90 -3.73 9.99 2.63
CA ALA A 90 -4.46 8.73 2.47
C ALA A 90 -4.85 8.12 3.83
N MET A 91 -3.92 8.08 4.79
CA MET A 91 -4.15 7.48 6.11
C MET A 91 -5.02 8.37 7.01
N SER A 92 -5.03 9.69 6.81
CA SER A 92 -5.95 10.59 7.52
C SER A 92 -7.34 10.64 6.89
N GLY A 93 -7.48 10.19 5.64
CA GLY A 93 -8.71 10.29 4.86
C GLY A 93 -8.89 11.66 4.19
N ALA A 94 -7.84 12.48 4.16
CA ALA A 94 -7.82 13.78 3.48
C ALA A 94 -7.50 13.68 1.97
N LEU A 95 -6.96 12.54 1.51
CA LEU A 95 -6.67 12.35 0.09
C LEU A 95 -7.97 12.18 -0.71
N GLU A 96 -8.33 13.22 -1.47
CA GLU A 96 -9.56 13.23 -2.29
C GLU A 96 -9.33 12.73 -3.73
N ALA A 97 -8.16 13.02 -4.30
CA ALA A 97 -7.83 12.66 -5.69
C ALA A 97 -6.31 12.54 -5.90
N VAL A 98 -5.93 11.71 -6.88
CA VAL A 98 -4.57 11.63 -7.41
C VAL A 98 -4.63 11.90 -8.91
N GLY A 99 -3.78 12.79 -9.41
CA GLY A 99 -3.73 13.17 -10.82
C GLY A 99 -2.31 13.20 -11.34
N PHE A 100 -2.14 12.87 -12.62
CA PHE A 100 -0.86 12.90 -13.31
C PHE A 100 -0.97 13.80 -14.54
N ARG A 101 0.09 14.55 -14.84
CA ARG A 101 0.15 15.35 -16.05
C ARG A 101 0.91 14.59 -17.13
N GLU A 102 0.25 14.32 -18.24
CA GLU A 102 0.89 13.78 -19.43
C GLU A 102 1.66 14.90 -20.18
N SER A 103 2.83 14.57 -20.73
CA SER A 103 3.67 15.49 -21.51
C SER A 103 3.21 15.70 -22.97
N SER A 104 2.14 15.05 -23.42
CA SER A 104 1.64 15.12 -24.82
C SER A 104 0.89 16.43 -25.10
N ARG A 105 1.61 17.54 -25.14
CA ARG A 105 1.05 18.80 -25.63
C ARG A 105 0.96 18.92 -27.16
N ASP A 106 1.18 17.83 -27.92
CA ASP A 106 1.24 17.93 -29.39
C ASP A 106 0.77 16.72 -30.22
N THR A 107 0.01 15.77 -29.67
CA THR A 107 -0.69 14.78 -30.52
C THR A 107 -2.10 14.54 -30.01
N ALA A 108 -3.06 14.65 -30.94
CA ALA A 108 -4.50 14.50 -30.76
C ALA A 108 -4.94 13.07 -30.37
N ALA A 109 -4.35 12.50 -29.33
CA ALA A 109 -4.82 11.30 -28.65
C ALA A 109 -4.82 11.60 -27.16
N SER A 110 -5.92 12.17 -26.68
CA SER A 110 -6.16 12.32 -25.25
C SER A 110 -6.26 10.94 -24.61
N PHE A 111 -5.65 10.77 -23.43
CA PHE A 111 -5.92 9.66 -22.52
C PHE A 111 -7.45 9.55 -22.29
N ASP A 112 -8.06 8.43 -22.70
CA ASP A 112 -9.51 8.23 -22.71
C ASP A 112 -10.07 7.63 -21.40
N GLY A 113 -9.19 7.36 -20.43
CA GLY A 113 -9.58 6.99 -19.07
C GLY A 113 -10.28 5.63 -18.95
N LEU A 114 -10.06 4.73 -19.92
CA LEU A 114 -10.58 3.36 -19.94
C LEU A 114 -9.50 2.32 -19.66
#